data_AF-A0A6G7ZS47-F1
#
_entry.id   AF-A0A6G7ZS47-F1
#
_cell.length_a   1.000
_cell.length_b   1.000
_cell.length_c   1.000
_cell.angle_alpha   90.00
_cell.angle_beta   90.00
_cell.angle_gamma   90.00
#
_symmetry.space_group_name_H-M   'P 1'
#
loop_
_entity.id
_entity.type
_entity.pdbx_description
1 polymer ?
#
loop_
_entity_poly.entity_id
_entity_poly.type
_entity_poly.pdbx_seq_one_letter_code
_entity_poly.pdbx_strand_id
1 'polypeptide(L)'
;MTDLVLRDIAPDLAERIRKLAELQGRSVHDVMAEVLDAGVFACEIKLRKQLDLEEEAALKQAIAALEQVPDDTGFGLIGRI
;
A
#
# COMPACT_ATOMS: atom_id res chain seq x y z
N MET A 1 10.25 -19.79 14.45
CA MET A 1 11.22 -18.69 14.56
C MET A 1 12.46 -19.11 13.80
N THR A 2 12.52 -18.75 12.52
CA THR A 2 13.68 -18.97 11.67
C THR A 2 14.71 -17.91 12.01
N ASP A 3 15.93 -18.33 12.36
CA ASP A 3 17.05 -17.42 12.59
C ASP A 3 17.50 -16.85 11.24
N LEU A 4 17.02 -15.66 10.89
CA LEU A 4 17.30 -15.02 9.62
C LEU A 4 18.51 -14.11 9.77
N VAL A 5 19.67 -14.59 9.31
CA VAL A 5 20.89 -13.78 9.25
C VAL A 5 21.00 -13.13 7.88
N LEU A 6 20.68 -11.84 7.81
CA LEU A 6 20.92 -11.01 6.63
C LEU A 6 22.41 -10.68 6.50
N ARG A 7 23.07 -11.27 5.50
CA ARG A 7 24.43 -10.93 5.08
C ARG A 7 24.37 -10.03 3.85
N ASP A 8 25.37 -9.17 3.70
CA ASP A 8 25.56 -8.32 2.51
C ASP A 8 24.43 -7.31 2.24
N ILE A 9 23.74 -6.87 3.29
CA ILE A 9 22.79 -5.75 3.21
C ILE A 9 23.52 -4.44 2.86
N ALA A 10 22.89 -3.62 2.02
CA ALA A 10 23.42 -2.31 1.67
C ALA A 10 23.67 -1.47 2.94
N PRO A 11 24.88 -0.87 3.11
CA PRO A 11 25.25 -0.19 4.36
C PRO A 11 24.30 0.94 4.76
N ASP A 12 23.77 1.65 3.77
CA ASP A 12 22.78 2.72 3.95
C ASP A 12 21.44 2.20 4.47
N LEU A 13 20.98 1.03 3.98
CA LEU A 13 19.77 0.39 4.45
C LEU A 13 19.92 -0.12 5.88
N ALA A 14 21.06 -0.75 6.20
CA ALA A 14 21.37 -1.19 7.56
C ALA A 14 21.39 -0.01 8.54
N GLU A 15 21.97 1.12 8.14
CA GLU A 15 21.98 2.35 8.94
C GLU A 15 20.59 2.92 9.18
N ARG A 16 19.73 2.92 8.16
CA ARG A 16 18.34 3.38 8.28
C ARG A 16 17.54 2.53 9.25
N ILE A 17 17.70 1.20 9.19
CA ILE A 17 16.99 0.28 10.09
C ILE A 17 17.48 0.45 11.53
N ARG A 18 18.79 0.64 11.74
CA ARG A 18 19.33 0.95 13.07
C ARG A 18 18.75 2.24 13.66
N LYS A 19 18.77 3.34 12.90
CA LYS A 19 18.16 4.61 13.33
C LYS A 19 16.67 4.47 13.64
N LEU A 20 15.95 3.69 12.83
CA LEU A 20 14.53 3.44 13.06
C LEU A 20 14.29 2.67 14.36
N ALA A 21 15.12 1.66 14.65
CA ALA A 21 15.07 0.89 15.88
C ALA A 21 15.39 1.76 17.12
N GLU A 22 16.40 2.63 17.02
CA GLU A 22 16.74 3.60 18.06
C GLU A 22 15.57 4.56 18.35
N LEU A 23 14.96 5.12 17.31
CA LEU A 23 13.82 6.04 17.45
C LEU A 23 12.59 5.37 18.07
N GLN A 24 12.39 4.08 17.84
CA GLN A 24 11.29 3.31 18.41
C GLN A 24 11.62 2.68 19.77
N GLY A 25 12.87 2.76 20.23
CA GLY A 25 13.31 2.07 21.44
C GLY A 25 13.20 0.54 21.34
N ARG A 26 13.27 -0.01 20.13
CA ARG A 26 13.09 -1.45 19.83
C ARG A 26 14.41 -2.09 19.38
N SER A 27 14.47 -3.41 19.42
CA SER A 27 15.63 -4.12 18.90
C SER A 27 15.70 -4.00 17.38
N VAL A 28 16.92 -3.98 16.82
CA VAL A 28 17.14 -3.98 15.37
C VAL A 28 16.50 -5.22 14.72
N HIS A 29 16.49 -6.35 15.42
CA HIS A 29 15.87 -7.59 14.95
C HIS A 29 14.35 -7.45 14.77
N ASP A 30 13.65 -6.88 15.75
CA ASP A 30 12.19 -6.75 15.68
C ASP A 30 11.76 -5.77 14.58
N VAL A 31 12.48 -4.66 14.47
CA VAL A 31 12.25 -3.67 13.42
C VAL A 31 12.59 -4.24 12.05
N MET A 32 13.65 -5.03 11.92
CA MET A 32 14.02 -5.71 10.68
C MET A 32 12.91 -6.69 10.24
N ALA A 33 12.39 -7.50 11.16
CA ALA A 33 11.32 -8.45 10.85
C ALA A 33 10.08 -7.74 10.29
N GLU A 34 9.68 -6.64 10.92
CA GLU A 34 8.54 -5.82 10.48
C GLU A 34 8.79 -5.12 9.14
N VAL A 35 9.99 -4.60 8.92
CA VAL A 35 10.38 -3.97 7.65
C VAL A 35 10.39 -4.99 6.50
N LEU A 36 10.85 -6.22 6.75
CA LEU A 36 10.83 -7.28 5.76
C LEU A 36 9.40 -7.69 5.40
N ASP A 37 8.53 -7.86 6.40
CA ASP A 37 7.12 -8.19 6.18
C ASP A 37 6.41 -7.11 5.35
N ALA A 38 6.55 -5.85 5.76
CA ALA A 38 6.02 -4.72 5.02
C ALA A 38 6.63 -4.60 3.61
N GLY A 39 7.93 -4.90 3.46
CA GLY A 39 8.63 -4.90 2.18
C GLY A 39 8.13 -5.96 1.21
N VAL A 40 7.91 -7.19 1.70
CA VAL A 40 7.31 -8.30 0.93
C VAL A 40 5.92 -7.90 0.47
N PHE A 41 5.07 -7.44 1.40
CA PHE A 41 3.71 -6.99 1.09
C PHE A 41 3.69 -5.87 0.04
N ALA A 42 4.57 -4.88 0.16
CA ALA A 42 4.69 -3.79 -0.83
C ALA A 42 5.13 -4.30 -2.21
N CYS A 43 5.98 -5.34 -2.27
CA CYS A 43 6.37 -5.97 -3.53
C CYS A 43 5.19 -6.73 -4.16
N GLU A 44 4.42 -7.45 -3.35
CA GLU A 44 3.21 -8.16 -3.80
C GLU A 44 2.16 -7.20 -4.36
N ILE A 45 1.91 -6.07 -3.68
CA ILE A 45 1.01 -5.02 -4.20
C ILE A 45 1.49 -4.48 -5.55
N LYS A 46 2.80 -4.22 -5.68
CA LYS A 46 3.36 -3.74 -6.96
C LYS A 46 3.20 -4.75 -8.10
N LEU A 47 3.18 -6.05 -7.78
CA LEU A 47 2.87 -7.11 -8.74
C LEU A 47 1.37 -7.22 -9.03
N ARG A 48 0.51 -6.99 -8.03
CA ARG A 48 -0.96 -6.87 -8.15
C ARG A 48 -1.41 -5.55 -8.82
N LYS A 49 -0.59 -4.94 -9.68
CA LYS A 49 -0.99 -3.77 -10.49
C LYS A 49 -2.19 -4.03 -11.42
N GLN A 50 -2.65 -5.27 -11.51
CA GLN A 50 -3.90 -5.64 -12.14
C GLN A 50 -4.93 -5.83 -11.02
N LEU A 51 -6.07 -5.16 -11.16
CA LEU A 51 -7.27 -5.53 -10.43
C LEU A 51 -7.46 -7.04 -10.61
N ASP A 52 -7.75 -7.74 -9.52
CA ASP A 52 -8.20 -9.11 -9.70
C ASP A 52 -9.56 -9.13 -10.42
N LEU A 53 -10.02 -10.32 -10.80
CA LEU A 53 -11.25 -10.47 -11.59
C LEU A 53 -12.49 -9.89 -10.86
N GLU A 54 -12.50 -9.94 -9.53
CA GLU A 54 -13.62 -9.44 -8.73
C GLU A 54 -13.57 -7.91 -8.63
N GLU A 55 -12.39 -7.36 -8.38
CA GLU A 55 -12.15 -5.91 -8.37
C GLU A 55 -12.40 -5.27 -9.74
N GLU A 56 -12.01 -5.94 -10.83
CA GLU A 56 -12.26 -5.48 -12.20
C GLU A 56 -13.76 -5.50 -12.53
N ALA A 57 -14.47 -6.57 -12.13
CA ALA A 57 -15.92 -6.66 -12.33
C ALA A 57 -16.67 -5.60 -11.52
N ALA A 58 -16.29 -5.40 -10.26
CA ALA A 58 -16.87 -4.38 -9.40
C ALA A 58 -16.64 -2.96 -9.96
N LEU A 59 -15.42 -2.67 -10.42
CA LEU A 59 -15.10 -1.37 -11.02
C LEU A 59 -15.89 -1.13 -12.32
N LYS A 60 -16.02 -2.14 -13.18
CA LYS A 60 -16.83 -2.04 -14.40
C LYS A 60 -18.30 -1.78 -14.10
N GLN A 61 -18.86 -2.44 -13.09
CA GLN A 61 -20.25 -2.20 -12.66
C GLN A 61 -20.44 -0.79 -12.12
N ALA A 62 -19.50 -0.30 -11.31
CA ALA A 62 -19.56 1.06 -10.77
C ALA A 62 -19.49 2.13 -11.88
N ILE A 63 -18.59 1.97 -12.86
CA ILE A 63 -18.50 2.87 -14.02
C ILE A 63 -19.80 2.85 -14.82
N ALA A 64 -20.31 1.65 -15.14
CA ALA A 64 -21.55 1.52 -15.90
C ALA A 64 -22.72 2.19 -15.17
N ALA A 65 -22.80 2.08 -13.84
CA ALA A 65 -23.83 2.76 -13.05
C ALA A 65 -23.69 4.29 -13.08
N LEU A 66 -22.46 4.82 -13.03
CA LEU A 66 -22.19 6.25 -13.13
C LEU A 66 -22.52 6.82 -14.52
N GLU A 67 -22.27 6.06 -15.60
CA GLU A 67 -22.62 6.47 -16.96
C GLU A 67 -24.14 6.54 -17.21
N GLN A 68 -24.94 5.82 -16.42
CA GLN A 68 -26.41 5.91 -16.49
C GLN A 68 -26.97 7.14 -15.75
N VAL A 69 -26.14 7.87 -15.01
CA VAL A 69 -26.58 9.10 -14.34
C VAL A 69 -26.80 10.16 -15.42
N PRO A 70 -28.02 10.68 -15.58
CA PRO A 70 -28.27 11.74 -16.55
C PRO A 70 -27.42 12.97 -16.22
N ASP A 71 -26.95 13.69 -17.25
CA ASP A 71 -26.35 15.02 -17.11
C ASP A 71 -27.43 16.01 -16.65
N ASP A 72 -27.79 15.91 -15.37
CA ASP A 72 -28.78 16.78 -14.79
C ASP A 72 -28.08 18.06 -14.36
N THR A 73 -28.21 19.09 -15.20
CA THR A 73 -27.83 20.49 -14.90
C THR A 73 -28.35 20.99 -13.53
N GLY A 74 -29.30 20.30 -12.90
CA GLY A 74 -29.82 20.60 -11.55
C GLY A 74 -28.88 20.29 -10.38
N PHE A 75 -28.00 19.26 -10.46
CA PHE A 75 -27.11 18.92 -9.33
C PHE A 75 -25.98 19.95 -9.12
N GLY A 76 -25.59 20.66 -10.18
CA GLY A 76 -24.61 21.76 -10.10
C GLY A 76 -25.14 23.05 -9.46
N LEU A 77 -26.43 23.11 -9.10
CA LEU A 77 -27.07 24.31 -8.56
C LEU A 77 -27.21 24.32 -7.03
N ILE A 78 -26.85 23.23 -6.33
CA ILE A 78 -26.97 23.11 -4.85
C ILE A 78 -25.98 24.03 -4.10
N GLY A 79 -25.14 24.79 -4.80
CA GLY A 79 -24.18 25.76 -4.22
C GLY A 79 -24.44 27.24 -4.53
N ARG A 80 -25.58 27.62 -5.13
CA ARG A 80 -25.95 29.03 -5.35
C ARG A 80 -27.16 29.42 -4.51
N ILE A 81 -26.94 29.73 -3.24
CA ILE A 81 -27.79 30.62 -2.44
C ILE A 81 -26.89 31.64 -1.76
#